data_AF-A0A1C5SNJ1-F1
#
_entry.id   AF-A0A1C5SNJ1-F1
#
_cell.length_a   1.000
_cell.length_b   1.000
_cell.length_c   1.000
_cell.angle_alpha   90.00
_cell.angle_beta   90.00
_cell.angle_gamma   90.00
#
_symmetry.space_group_name_H-M   'P 1'
#
loop_
_entity.id
_entity.type
_entity.pdbx_description
1 polymer ?
#
loop_
_entity_poly.entity_id
_entity_poly.type
_entity_poly.pdbx_seq_one_letter_code
_entity_poly.pdbx_strand_id
1 'polypeptide(L)'
;MKNCELIISNLDKYIERNGIDALTAVEAAEILDEAGILNDSSSRPGKPLRDILRAGEIEHAYQLSNGRWFIPHSGKNYEKKVIKNESVKTSAPQISVELLMDSSKFRSVKQLNALDIPDVPGIYVIKIKDIKKLPQIFSKVLHERKHNIMYIGISTNSLRDRFWGNELHAKGHGTFFRSLGAVLGYLPEEGSLKERKNKRNYKFSKHDSAEILGWIEDNLEVNFVAHSDNLEEMERSLIAQYLPLFNLDKNPAKLDELVRLRRRCEAVANGD
;
A
#
# COMPACT_ATOMS: atom_id res chain seq x y z
N MET A 1 7.51 36.34 -2.71
CA MET A 1 8.06 36.55 -1.35
C MET A 1 7.03 37.13 -0.37
N LYS A 2 6.49 38.36 -0.55
CA LYS A 2 5.55 38.96 0.43
C LYS A 2 4.29 38.14 0.76
N ASN A 3 3.78 37.31 -0.16
CA ASN A 3 2.59 36.49 0.10
C ASN A 3 2.87 35.26 0.99
N CYS A 4 4.08 34.70 0.94
CA CYS A 4 4.40 33.46 1.65
C CYS A 4 4.64 33.70 3.14
N GLU A 5 5.28 34.83 3.50
CA GLU A 5 5.41 35.26 4.90
C GLU A 5 4.04 35.51 5.55
N LEU A 6 3.09 36.09 4.80
CA LEU A 6 1.73 36.32 5.28
C LEU A 6 0.94 35.02 5.46
N ILE A 7 1.09 34.07 4.53
CA ILE A 7 0.54 32.71 4.65
C ILE A 7 1.08 32.04 5.91
N ILE A 8 2.41 32.00 6.06
CA ILE A 8 3.08 31.34 7.20
C ILE A 8 2.62 31.97 8.52
N SER A 9 2.66 33.30 8.64
CA SER A 9 2.26 33.98 9.87
C SER A 9 0.80 33.75 10.25
N ASN A 10 -0.10 33.63 9.27
CA ASN A 10 -1.51 33.35 9.53
C ASN A 10 -1.73 31.92 10.03
N LEU A 11 -1.10 30.94 9.36
CA LEU A 11 -1.18 29.54 9.76
C LEU A 11 -0.54 29.31 11.13
N ASP A 12 0.59 29.94 11.42
CA ASP A 12 1.25 29.88 12.73
C ASP A 12 0.34 30.36 13.85
N LYS A 13 -0.28 31.54 13.69
CA LYS A 13 -1.25 32.08 14.68
C LYS A 13 -2.42 31.13 14.90
N TYR A 14 -2.91 30.49 13.84
CA TYR A 14 -4.00 29.52 13.97
C TYR A 14 -3.54 28.29 14.75
N ILE A 15 -2.37 27.76 14.43
CA ILE A 15 -1.78 26.60 15.09
C ILE A 15 -1.55 26.88 16.59
N GLU A 16 -0.98 28.03 16.93
CA GLU A 16 -0.77 28.46 18.33
C GLU A 16 -2.09 28.63 19.08
N ARG A 17 -3.06 29.33 18.49
CA ARG A 17 -4.35 29.63 19.12
C ARG A 17 -5.16 28.37 19.43
N ASN A 18 -5.06 27.35 18.57
CA ASN A 18 -5.83 26.12 18.71
C ASN A 18 -5.05 24.98 19.39
N GLY A 19 -3.77 25.19 19.71
CA GLY A 19 -2.94 24.18 20.38
C GLY A 19 -2.76 22.88 19.58
N ILE A 20 -2.79 22.98 18.25
CA ILE A 20 -2.61 21.84 17.33
C ILE A 20 -1.14 21.73 16.88
N ASP A 21 -0.75 20.58 16.34
CA ASP A 21 0.65 20.36 15.95
C ASP A 21 0.96 20.74 14.50
N ALA A 22 0.01 20.49 13.59
CA ALA A 22 0.11 20.81 12.17
C ALA A 22 -1.27 20.85 11.50
N LEU A 23 -1.38 21.56 10.39
CA LEU A 23 -2.57 21.59 9.53
C LEU A 23 -2.37 20.72 8.29
N THR A 24 -3.43 20.07 7.80
CA THR A 24 -3.42 19.51 6.45
C THR A 24 -3.52 20.63 5.40
N ALA A 25 -3.07 20.34 4.17
CA ALA A 25 -3.21 21.33 3.08
C ALA A 25 -4.65 21.66 2.67
N VAL A 26 -5.67 20.92 3.14
CA VAL A 26 -7.07 21.28 2.89
C VAL A 26 -7.53 22.25 3.98
N GLU A 27 -7.31 21.92 5.25
CA GLU A 27 -7.64 22.80 6.39
C GLU A 27 -6.91 24.15 6.29
N ALA A 28 -5.62 24.13 5.97
CA ALA A 28 -4.85 25.34 5.79
C ALA A 28 -5.34 26.17 4.59
N ALA A 29 -5.83 25.55 3.54
CA ALA A 29 -6.35 26.28 2.38
C ALA A 29 -7.69 26.96 2.71
N GLU A 30 -8.57 26.30 3.46
CA GLU A 30 -9.82 26.87 3.94
C GLU A 30 -9.57 28.08 4.86
N ILE A 31 -8.65 27.97 5.83
CA ILE A 31 -8.27 29.07 6.72
C ILE A 31 -7.73 30.28 5.94
N LEU A 32 -6.92 30.04 4.92
CA LEU A 32 -6.35 31.12 4.10
C LEU A 32 -7.37 31.75 3.14
N ASP A 33 -8.35 30.97 2.68
CA ASP A 33 -9.46 31.45 1.85
C ASP A 33 -10.39 32.35 2.67
N GLU A 34 -10.79 31.90 3.87
CA GLU A 34 -11.58 32.69 4.82
C GLU A 34 -10.89 34.00 5.23
N ALA A 35 -9.57 33.97 5.37
CA ALA A 35 -8.78 35.15 5.69
C ALA A 35 -8.53 36.08 4.48
N GLY A 36 -8.95 35.69 3.26
CA GLY A 36 -8.70 36.43 2.03
C GLY A 36 -7.23 36.49 1.62
N ILE A 37 -6.40 35.56 2.10
CA ILE A 37 -4.95 35.51 1.88
C ILE A 37 -4.60 34.66 0.64
N LEU A 38 -5.27 33.51 0.48
CA LEU A 38 -5.09 32.63 -0.66
C LEU A 38 -6.44 32.02 -1.06
N ASN A 39 -6.96 32.45 -2.20
CA ASN A 39 -8.24 31.94 -2.70
C ASN A 39 -8.13 30.45 -3.01
N ASP A 40 -9.01 29.63 -2.43
CA ASP A 40 -9.05 28.20 -2.69
C ASP A 40 -9.89 27.86 -3.93
N SER A 41 -9.65 26.69 -4.50
CA SER A 41 -10.38 26.20 -5.65
C SER A 41 -11.68 25.50 -5.23
N SER A 42 -12.81 26.07 -5.62
CA SER A 42 -14.15 25.49 -5.43
C SER A 42 -14.32 24.08 -6.02
N SER A 43 -13.54 23.74 -7.05
CA SER A 43 -13.59 22.42 -7.71
C SER A 43 -12.51 21.44 -7.23
N ARG A 44 -11.43 21.95 -6.58
CA ARG A 44 -10.29 21.15 -6.14
C ARG A 44 -9.69 21.72 -4.85
N PRO A 45 -10.35 21.54 -3.68
CA PRO A 45 -9.92 22.13 -2.42
C PRO A 45 -8.46 21.86 -2.08
N GLY A 46 -7.76 22.89 -1.62
CA GLY A 46 -6.33 22.92 -1.31
C GLY A 46 -5.39 22.86 -2.51
N LYS A 47 -5.88 22.95 -3.76
CA LYS A 47 -4.98 22.89 -4.93
C LYS A 47 -3.99 24.08 -4.96
N PRO A 48 -4.42 25.34 -4.83
CA PRO A 48 -3.51 26.49 -4.87
C PRO A 48 -2.41 26.39 -3.80
N LEU A 49 -2.78 26.02 -2.57
CA LEU A 49 -1.82 25.82 -1.49
C LEU A 49 -0.86 24.66 -1.78
N ARG A 50 -1.35 23.52 -2.27
CA ARG A 50 -0.48 22.38 -2.63
C ARG A 50 0.52 22.71 -3.74
N ASP A 51 0.20 23.62 -4.65
CA ASP A 51 1.13 24.04 -5.70
C ASP A 51 2.28 24.89 -5.10
N ILE A 52 2.00 25.76 -4.12
CA ILE A 52 3.01 26.48 -3.32
C ILE A 52 3.89 25.51 -2.52
N LEU A 53 3.28 24.50 -1.89
CA LEU A 53 4.01 23.46 -1.14
C LEU A 53 4.95 22.65 -2.03
N ARG A 54 4.51 22.28 -3.24
CA ARG A 54 5.35 21.57 -4.22
C ARG A 54 6.50 22.40 -4.75
N ALA A 55 6.33 23.72 -4.83
CA ALA A 55 7.38 24.65 -5.21
C ALA A 55 8.44 24.83 -4.11
N GLY A 56 8.20 24.33 -2.89
CA GLY A 56 9.14 24.41 -1.77
C GLY A 56 9.15 25.77 -1.07
N GLU A 57 8.13 26.61 -1.29
CA GLU A 57 8.09 27.97 -0.73
C GLU A 57 7.74 28.03 0.77
N ILE A 58 7.26 26.91 1.34
CA ILE A 58 7.01 26.74 2.78
C ILE A 58 7.90 25.60 3.25
N GLU A 59 9.13 25.94 3.66
CA GLU A 59 10.22 24.96 3.87
C GLU A 59 9.96 23.95 5.01
N HIS A 60 9.18 24.35 6.01
CA HIS A 60 8.84 23.50 7.17
C HIS A 60 7.66 22.58 6.91
N ALA A 61 6.96 22.70 5.78
CA ALA A 61 5.91 21.78 5.39
C ALA A 61 6.50 20.46 4.86
N TYR A 62 5.80 19.36 5.09
CA TYR A 62 6.23 18.04 4.66
C TYR A 62 5.08 17.24 4.04
N GLN A 63 5.43 16.30 3.16
CA GLN A 63 4.49 15.40 2.51
C GLN A 63 4.68 13.98 3.05
N LEU A 64 3.61 13.35 3.51
CA LEU A 64 3.61 11.93 3.83
C LEU A 64 3.59 11.09 2.55
N SER A 65 4.04 9.84 2.67
CA SER A 65 4.06 8.85 1.57
C SER A 65 2.71 8.60 0.88
N ASN A 66 1.58 8.93 1.51
CA ASN A 66 0.24 8.85 0.92
C ASN A 66 -0.12 10.10 0.08
N GLY A 67 0.84 11.01 -0.11
CA GLY A 67 0.66 12.25 -0.87
C GLY A 67 -0.01 13.40 -0.09
N ARG A 68 -0.37 13.19 1.19
CA ARG A 68 -0.96 14.25 2.02
C ARG A 68 0.12 15.19 2.55
N TRP A 69 -0.19 16.47 2.51
CA TRP A 69 0.68 17.55 2.98
C TRP A 69 0.28 17.99 4.38
N PHE A 70 1.29 18.26 5.20
CA PHE A 70 1.17 18.80 6.54
C PHE A 70 2.03 20.05 6.68
N ILE A 71 1.46 21.08 7.31
CA ILE A 71 2.09 22.38 7.54
C ILE A 71 2.13 22.60 9.06
N PRO A 72 3.29 22.35 9.69
CA PRO A 72 3.49 22.66 11.10
C PRO A 72 3.75 24.14 11.35
N HIS A 73 3.84 24.53 12.63
CA HIS A 73 4.30 25.86 13.02
C HIS A 73 5.74 26.13 12.55
N SER A 74 5.99 27.31 11.95
CA SER A 74 7.29 27.66 11.37
C SER A 74 8.43 27.79 12.38
N GLY A 75 8.11 28.26 13.60
CA GLY A 75 9.06 28.39 14.71
C GLY A 75 9.34 27.09 15.47
N LYS A 76 8.63 25.99 15.18
CA LYS A 76 8.97 24.68 15.75
C LYS A 76 9.98 24.03 14.80
N ASN A 77 11.19 23.75 15.29
CA ASN A 77 12.15 22.91 14.59
C ASN A 77 11.58 21.49 14.48
N TYR A 78 10.82 21.23 13.43
CA TYR A 78 10.64 19.89 12.93
C TYR A 78 11.95 19.52 12.26
N GLU A 79 12.93 19.10 13.07
CA GLU A 79 14.14 18.50 12.54
C GLU A 79 13.70 17.48 11.50
N LYS A 80 14.17 17.65 10.26
CA LYS A 80 14.20 16.56 9.29
C LYS A 80 14.86 15.39 10.02
N LYS A 81 14.05 14.47 10.55
CA LYS A 81 14.50 13.13 10.89
C LYS A 81 14.84 12.46 9.55
N VAL A 82 16.00 12.83 9.02
CA VAL A 82 16.89 11.88 8.39
C VAL A 82 17.13 10.86 9.49
N ILE A 83 16.39 9.75 9.43
CA ILE A 83 16.59 8.62 10.32
C ILE A 83 17.96 8.04 9.93
N LYS A 84 19.02 8.59 10.53
CA LYS A 84 20.21 7.82 10.84
C LYS A 84 19.78 6.82 11.90
N ASN A 85 20.07 5.55 11.62
CA ASN A 85 19.83 4.42 12.49
C ASN A 85 20.35 4.68 13.90
N GLU A 86 19.44 4.97 14.82
CA GLU A 86 19.55 4.55 16.21
C GLU A 86 18.19 4.01 16.66
N SER A 87 18.26 2.86 17.31
CA SER A 87 17.16 1.96 17.66
C SER A 87 16.09 2.63 18.52
N VAL A 88 15.05 3.16 17.89
CA VAL A 88 13.77 3.41 18.56
C VAL A 88 12.88 2.19 18.32
N LYS A 89 12.63 1.45 19.39
CA LYS A 89 11.65 0.35 19.45
C LYS A 89 10.25 0.92 19.28
N THR A 90 9.82 1.21 18.05
CA THR A 90 8.39 1.31 17.74
C THR A 90 7.91 -0.12 17.57
N SER A 91 7.58 -0.77 18.69
CA SER A 91 6.87 -2.03 18.63
C SER A 91 5.47 -1.73 18.10
N ALA A 92 5.23 -1.98 16.80
CA ALA A 92 4.02 -2.71 16.43
C ALA A 92 3.85 -3.78 17.52
N PRO A 93 2.70 -3.91 18.21
CA PRO A 93 2.60 -4.74 19.41
C PRO A 93 3.34 -6.05 19.12
N GLN A 94 4.49 -6.27 19.77
CA GLN A 94 5.49 -7.26 19.32
C GLN A 94 4.83 -8.63 19.09
N ILE A 95 3.82 -8.88 19.93
CA ILE A 95 2.86 -9.99 19.92
C ILE A 95 2.24 -10.23 18.53
N SER A 96 1.81 -9.19 17.80
CA SER A 96 1.16 -9.33 16.49
C SER A 96 2.12 -9.73 15.38
N VAL A 97 3.36 -9.22 15.38
CA VAL A 97 4.36 -9.57 14.34
C VAL A 97 4.93 -10.96 14.57
N GLU A 98 5.24 -11.30 15.83
CA GLU A 98 5.68 -12.65 16.21
C GLU A 98 4.62 -13.68 15.83
N LEU A 99 3.35 -13.43 16.17
CA LEU A 99 2.25 -14.32 15.82
C LEU A 99 2.03 -14.42 14.30
N LEU A 100 2.19 -13.31 13.57
CA LEU A 100 2.03 -13.28 12.12
C LEU A 100 3.14 -14.05 11.38
N MET A 101 4.36 -14.03 11.91
CA MET A 101 5.53 -14.65 11.28
C MET A 101 5.88 -16.04 11.85
N ASP A 102 5.22 -16.47 12.92
CA ASP A 102 5.36 -17.81 13.49
C ASP A 102 5.07 -18.89 12.43
N SER A 103 6.11 -19.64 12.07
CA SER A 103 6.03 -20.72 11.08
C SER A 103 4.98 -21.79 11.41
N SER A 104 4.67 -22.03 12.68
CA SER A 104 3.68 -23.02 13.11
C SER A 104 2.23 -22.59 12.86
N LYS A 105 2.00 -21.30 12.59
CA LYS A 105 0.66 -20.72 12.36
C LYS A 105 0.29 -20.66 10.88
N PHE A 106 1.24 -20.90 9.98
CA PHE A 106 0.95 -20.97 8.55
C PHE A 106 0.12 -22.21 8.23
N ARG A 107 -0.98 -21.99 7.51
CA ARG A 107 -1.91 -23.04 7.11
C ARG A 107 -1.97 -23.12 5.60
N SER A 108 -2.01 -24.34 5.06
CA SER A 108 -2.19 -24.57 3.63
C SER A 108 -3.52 -23.98 3.16
N VAL A 109 -3.52 -23.24 2.04
CA VAL A 109 -4.76 -22.65 1.51
C VAL A 109 -5.80 -23.73 1.20
N LYS A 110 -5.38 -24.86 0.65
CA LYS A 110 -6.24 -26.04 0.39
C LYS A 110 -7.01 -26.59 1.60
N GLN A 111 -6.52 -26.33 2.82
CA GLN A 111 -7.12 -26.83 4.06
C GLN A 111 -8.04 -25.80 4.72
N LEU A 112 -8.09 -24.58 4.20
CA LEU A 112 -8.89 -23.49 4.73
C LEU A 112 -10.20 -23.37 3.96
N ASN A 113 -11.20 -22.78 4.61
CA ASN A 113 -12.41 -22.29 3.99
C ASN A 113 -12.72 -20.87 4.47
N ALA A 114 -13.76 -20.25 3.92
CA ALA A 114 -14.11 -18.86 4.22
C ALA A 114 -14.43 -18.59 5.71
N LEU A 115 -14.93 -19.59 6.44
CA LEU A 115 -15.30 -19.46 7.85
C LEU A 115 -14.08 -19.47 8.77
N ASP A 116 -12.97 -20.08 8.33
CA ASP A 116 -11.70 -20.04 9.06
C ASP A 116 -11.09 -18.63 9.10
N ILE A 117 -11.57 -17.74 8.22
CA ILE A 117 -11.06 -16.38 8.05
C ILE A 117 -12.03 -15.41 8.74
N PRO A 118 -11.55 -14.61 9.71
CA PRO A 118 -12.40 -13.74 10.49
C PRO A 118 -12.87 -12.56 9.63
N ASP A 119 -14.10 -12.12 9.89
CA ASP A 119 -14.74 -11.02 9.17
C ASP A 119 -14.47 -9.69 9.89
N VAL A 120 -13.19 -9.39 10.09
CA VAL A 120 -12.70 -8.22 10.85
C VAL A 120 -11.44 -7.65 10.19
N PRO A 121 -11.02 -6.43 10.55
CA PRO A 121 -9.75 -5.87 10.08
C PRO A 121 -8.55 -6.73 10.51
N GLY A 122 -7.45 -6.66 9.75
CA GLY A 122 -6.22 -7.35 10.11
C GLY A 122 -5.15 -7.32 9.05
N ILE A 123 -4.12 -8.11 9.29
CA ILE A 123 -2.93 -8.26 8.45
C ILE A 123 -2.72 -9.72 8.10
N TYR A 124 -2.18 -9.99 6.91
CA TYR A 124 -1.95 -11.34 6.40
C TYR A 124 -0.64 -11.44 5.63
N VAL A 125 -0.09 -12.65 5.61
CA VAL A 125 1.13 -13.03 4.91
C VAL A 125 0.85 -14.26 4.05
N ILE A 126 1.33 -14.22 2.82
CA ILE A 126 1.24 -15.33 1.85
C ILE A 126 2.65 -15.83 1.56
N LYS A 127 2.85 -17.14 1.71
CA LYS A 127 4.11 -17.85 1.44
C LYS A 127 3.89 -18.95 0.40
N ILE A 128 4.96 -19.24 -0.35
CA ILE A 128 5.01 -20.42 -1.21
C ILE A 128 5.62 -21.61 -0.46
N LYS A 129 5.04 -22.80 -0.61
CA LYS A 129 5.56 -24.03 -0.01
C LYS A 129 6.90 -24.45 -0.64
N ASP A 130 6.99 -24.37 -1.98
CA ASP A 130 8.20 -24.70 -2.73
C ASP A 130 8.52 -23.59 -3.74
N ILE A 131 9.60 -22.86 -3.50
CA ILE A 131 10.04 -21.75 -4.36
C ILE A 131 10.34 -22.20 -5.80
N LYS A 132 10.64 -23.49 -6.04
CA LYS A 132 10.93 -24.03 -7.37
C LYS A 132 9.68 -24.15 -8.26
N LYS A 133 8.49 -23.97 -7.69
CA LYS A 133 7.22 -23.92 -8.44
C LYS A 133 6.98 -22.58 -9.12
N LEU A 134 7.81 -21.56 -8.84
CA LEU A 134 7.80 -20.28 -9.54
C LEU A 134 8.76 -20.32 -10.74
N PRO A 135 8.60 -19.39 -11.71
CA PRO A 135 9.63 -19.17 -12.72
C PRO A 135 10.98 -18.84 -12.07
N GLN A 136 12.07 -19.32 -12.66
CA GLN A 136 13.43 -19.32 -12.09
C GLN A 136 13.87 -17.94 -11.59
N ILE A 137 13.49 -16.85 -12.27
CA ILE A 137 13.83 -15.48 -11.88
C ILE A 137 13.27 -15.13 -10.49
N PHE A 138 12.05 -15.55 -10.17
CA PHE A 138 11.41 -15.31 -8.86
C PHE A 138 11.93 -16.26 -7.79
N SER A 139 12.15 -17.53 -8.15
CA SER A 139 12.74 -18.52 -7.24
C SER A 139 14.12 -18.10 -6.76
N LYS A 140 14.97 -17.57 -7.66
CA LYS A 140 16.31 -17.07 -7.33
C LYS A 140 16.25 -15.92 -6.33
N VAL A 141 15.33 -14.96 -6.52
CA VAL A 141 15.16 -13.84 -5.59
C VAL A 141 14.78 -14.32 -4.19
N LEU A 142 13.83 -15.25 -4.07
CA LEU A 142 13.45 -15.80 -2.75
C LEU A 142 14.59 -16.57 -2.08
N HIS A 143 15.34 -17.34 -2.88
CA HIS A 143 16.53 -18.03 -2.38
C HIS A 143 17.57 -17.04 -1.83
N GLU A 144 17.86 -15.95 -2.55
CA GLU A 144 18.78 -14.90 -2.11
C GLU A 144 18.28 -14.18 -0.85
N ARG A 145 16.97 -13.93 -0.76
CA ARG A 145 16.33 -13.31 0.42
C ARG A 145 16.18 -14.26 1.62
N LYS A 146 16.44 -15.56 1.44
CA LYS A 146 16.39 -16.60 2.49
C LYS A 146 15.01 -16.74 3.16
N HIS A 147 13.94 -16.54 2.40
CA HIS A 147 12.57 -16.77 2.85
C HIS A 147 11.67 -17.16 1.67
N ASN A 148 10.42 -17.51 1.95
CA ASN A 148 9.41 -17.91 0.97
C ASN A 148 8.19 -16.96 0.90
N ILE A 149 8.27 -15.79 1.53
CA ILE A 149 7.21 -14.78 1.55
C ILE A 149 6.97 -14.17 0.17
N MET A 150 5.76 -14.32 -0.34
CA MET A 150 5.32 -13.77 -1.62
C MET A 150 4.65 -12.42 -1.47
N TYR A 151 3.81 -12.25 -0.44
CA TYR A 151 2.99 -11.05 -0.30
C TYR A 151 2.62 -10.80 1.16
N ILE A 152 2.57 -9.53 1.53
CA ILE A 152 2.05 -9.05 2.82
C ILE A 152 0.99 -8.01 2.51
N GLY A 153 -0.16 -8.10 3.16
CA GLY A 153 -1.23 -7.14 2.94
C GLY A 153 -2.09 -6.93 4.17
N ILE A 154 -2.88 -5.86 4.15
CA ILE A 154 -3.86 -5.55 5.19
C ILE A 154 -5.29 -5.56 4.66
N SER A 155 -6.23 -5.59 5.61
CA SER A 155 -7.63 -5.24 5.40
C SER A 155 -8.08 -4.34 6.54
N THR A 156 -8.64 -3.18 6.21
CA THR A 156 -9.18 -2.24 7.21
C THR A 156 -10.62 -2.56 7.58
N ASN A 157 -11.28 -3.48 6.85
CA ASN A 157 -12.70 -3.80 7.04
C ASN A 157 -12.88 -5.28 7.36
N SER A 158 -12.48 -6.17 6.44
CA SER A 158 -12.71 -7.61 6.54
C SER A 158 -11.57 -8.39 5.89
N LEU A 159 -10.86 -9.21 6.68
CA LEU A 159 -9.92 -10.21 6.17
C LEU A 159 -10.64 -11.23 5.28
N ARG A 160 -11.85 -11.64 5.64
CA ARG A 160 -12.63 -12.58 4.81
C ARG A 160 -12.89 -12.04 3.40
N ASP A 161 -13.29 -10.78 3.25
CA ASP A 161 -13.55 -10.23 1.92
C ASP A 161 -12.26 -9.88 1.17
N ARG A 162 -11.35 -9.17 1.84
CA ARG A 162 -10.14 -8.68 1.19
C ARG A 162 -9.15 -9.81 0.93
N PHE A 163 -8.75 -10.53 1.97
CA PHE A 163 -7.70 -11.53 1.87
C PHE A 163 -8.23 -12.82 1.25
N TRP A 164 -9.26 -13.43 1.84
CA TRP A 164 -9.79 -14.69 1.32
C TRP A 164 -10.53 -14.49 -0.02
N GLY A 165 -11.49 -13.56 -0.07
CA GLY A 165 -12.29 -13.31 -1.26
C GLY A 165 -11.50 -12.75 -2.43
N ASN A 166 -10.81 -11.62 -2.24
CA ASN A 166 -10.16 -10.91 -3.35
C ASN A 166 -8.77 -11.44 -3.67
N GLU A 167 -7.87 -11.55 -2.68
CA GLU A 167 -6.48 -11.94 -2.95
C GLU A 167 -6.33 -13.42 -3.28
N LEU A 168 -7.03 -14.32 -2.57
CA LEU A 168 -6.90 -15.77 -2.80
C LEU A 168 -7.94 -16.33 -3.78
N HIS A 169 -9.15 -15.75 -3.87
CA HIS A 169 -10.27 -16.33 -4.64
C HIS A 169 -10.77 -15.50 -5.83
N ALA A 170 -10.13 -14.36 -6.12
CA ALA A 170 -10.51 -13.47 -7.23
C ALA A 170 -12.00 -13.04 -7.26
N LYS A 171 -12.71 -13.04 -6.13
CA LYS A 171 -14.13 -12.61 -6.05
C LYS A 171 -14.31 -11.11 -6.32
N GLY A 172 -13.24 -10.34 -6.17
CA GLY A 172 -13.16 -8.92 -6.50
C GLY A 172 -11.79 -8.55 -7.06
N HIS A 173 -11.23 -7.42 -6.61
CA HIS A 173 -9.95 -6.92 -7.11
C HIS A 173 -8.78 -7.31 -6.20
N GLY A 174 -8.20 -8.49 -6.42
CA GLY A 174 -6.98 -8.96 -5.74
C GLY A 174 -5.69 -8.50 -6.44
N THR A 175 -4.83 -7.78 -5.75
CA THR A 175 -3.52 -7.36 -6.28
C THR A 175 -2.59 -8.57 -6.39
N PHE A 176 -2.55 -9.41 -5.36
CA PHE A 176 -1.80 -10.66 -5.32
C PHE A 176 -2.24 -11.58 -6.45
N PHE A 177 -3.55 -11.83 -6.59
CA PHE A 177 -4.09 -12.71 -7.63
C PHE A 177 -3.64 -12.30 -9.04
N ARG A 178 -3.73 -11.01 -9.36
CA ARG A 178 -3.27 -10.46 -10.65
C ARG A 178 -1.76 -10.60 -10.84
N SER A 179 -0.97 -10.40 -9.78
CA SER A 179 0.48 -10.60 -9.83
C SER A 179 0.84 -12.06 -10.04
N LEU A 180 0.19 -12.97 -9.34
CA LEU A 180 0.43 -14.40 -9.50
C LEU A 180 0.07 -14.88 -10.90
N GLY A 181 -1.13 -14.55 -11.41
CA GLY A 181 -1.54 -14.95 -12.76
C GLY A 181 -0.56 -14.48 -13.84
N ALA A 182 -0.10 -13.22 -13.73
CA ALA A 182 0.90 -12.67 -14.65
C ALA A 182 2.26 -13.41 -14.55
N VAL A 183 2.68 -13.80 -13.33
CA VAL A 183 3.91 -14.58 -13.08
C VAL A 183 3.81 -16.00 -13.63
N LEU A 184 2.62 -16.62 -13.55
CA LEU A 184 2.36 -17.94 -14.12
C LEU A 184 2.19 -17.91 -15.65
N GLY A 185 2.19 -16.72 -16.27
CA GLY A 185 2.13 -16.54 -17.72
C GLY A 185 0.72 -16.34 -18.29
N TYR A 186 -0.31 -16.26 -17.45
CA TYR A 186 -1.67 -15.97 -17.89
C TYR A 186 -1.81 -14.51 -18.31
N LEU A 187 -2.69 -14.28 -19.30
CA LEU A 187 -3.05 -12.95 -19.78
C LEU A 187 -4.56 -12.72 -19.59
N PRO A 188 -4.98 -11.48 -19.32
CA PRO A 188 -6.39 -11.13 -19.30
C PRO A 188 -6.99 -11.19 -20.71
N GLU A 189 -8.32 -11.18 -20.79
CA GLU A 189 -9.02 -11.05 -22.07
C GLU A 189 -8.65 -9.72 -22.76
N GLU A 190 -8.30 -9.80 -24.04
CA GLU A 190 -7.86 -8.66 -24.83
C GLU A 190 -8.94 -7.58 -24.92
N GLY A 191 -8.56 -6.31 -24.70
CA GLY A 191 -9.48 -5.17 -24.77
C GLY A 191 -10.56 -5.13 -23.69
N SER A 192 -10.52 -6.03 -22.69
CA SER A 192 -11.51 -6.10 -21.59
C SER A 192 -11.62 -4.82 -20.73
N LEU A 193 -10.63 -3.93 -20.80
CA LEU A 193 -10.60 -2.61 -20.17
C LEU A 193 -10.68 -1.44 -21.16
N LYS A 194 -10.80 -1.68 -22.47
CA LYS A 194 -10.79 -0.63 -23.51
C LYS A 194 -11.82 0.47 -23.26
N GLU A 195 -13.03 0.10 -22.83
CA GLU A 195 -14.11 1.05 -22.50
C GLU A 195 -14.22 1.39 -21.01
N ARG A 196 -13.32 0.85 -20.17
CA ARG A 196 -13.35 1.06 -18.71
C ARG A 196 -12.55 2.29 -18.32
N LYS A 197 -13.05 3.06 -17.34
CA LYS A 197 -12.31 4.19 -16.74
C LYS A 197 -11.03 3.72 -16.04
N ASN A 198 -11.09 2.59 -15.34
CA ASN A 198 -9.91 1.99 -14.71
C ASN A 198 -9.21 1.06 -15.71
N LYS A 199 -7.98 1.40 -16.06
CA LYS A 199 -7.14 0.72 -17.06
C LYS A 199 -6.21 -0.35 -16.47
N ARG A 200 -6.30 -0.63 -15.16
CA ARG A 200 -5.37 -1.51 -14.42
C ARG A 200 -6.04 -2.70 -13.72
N ASN A 201 -7.34 -2.63 -13.47
CA ASN A 201 -8.10 -3.66 -12.75
C ASN A 201 -8.64 -4.74 -13.70
N TYR A 202 -7.74 -5.34 -14.49
CA TYR A 202 -8.09 -6.44 -15.38
C TYR A 202 -8.49 -7.69 -14.60
N LYS A 203 -9.19 -8.61 -15.27
CA LYS A 203 -9.48 -9.94 -14.76
C LYS A 203 -9.00 -10.97 -15.78
N PHE A 204 -8.60 -12.13 -15.30
CA PHE A 204 -8.34 -13.28 -16.17
C PHE A 204 -9.66 -13.91 -16.59
N SER A 205 -9.63 -14.72 -17.64
CA SER A 205 -10.79 -15.49 -18.08
C SER A 205 -11.27 -16.42 -16.95
N LYS A 206 -12.49 -16.95 -17.06
CA LYS A 206 -13.00 -17.93 -16.08
C LYS A 206 -12.13 -19.19 -16.00
N HIS A 207 -11.62 -19.64 -17.16
CA HIS A 207 -10.77 -20.82 -17.24
C HIS A 207 -9.42 -20.56 -16.55
N ASP A 208 -8.71 -19.49 -16.94
CA ASP A 208 -7.41 -19.15 -16.34
C ASP A 208 -7.54 -18.85 -14.84
N SER A 209 -8.64 -18.21 -14.43
CA SER A 209 -8.91 -17.98 -13.01
C SER A 209 -9.03 -19.29 -12.25
N ALA A 210 -9.68 -20.31 -12.80
CA ALA A 210 -9.78 -21.62 -12.16
C ALA A 210 -8.41 -22.31 -12.04
N GLU A 211 -7.56 -22.22 -13.06
CA GLU A 211 -6.19 -22.76 -13.02
C GLU A 211 -5.32 -22.04 -11.98
N ILE A 212 -5.41 -20.71 -11.89
CA ILE A 212 -4.69 -19.92 -10.88
C ILE A 212 -5.18 -20.29 -9.47
N LEU A 213 -6.49 -20.49 -9.29
CA LEU A 213 -7.07 -20.91 -8.01
C LEU A 213 -6.55 -22.30 -7.58
N GLY A 214 -6.57 -23.28 -8.49
CA GLY A 214 -6.00 -24.60 -8.21
C GLY A 214 -4.51 -24.52 -7.85
N TRP A 215 -3.75 -23.69 -8.56
CA TRP A 215 -2.35 -23.45 -8.23
C TRP A 215 -2.19 -22.83 -6.83
N ILE A 216 -3.02 -21.87 -6.44
CA ILE A 216 -3.02 -21.25 -5.11
C ILE A 216 -3.24 -22.30 -4.02
N GLU A 217 -4.27 -23.13 -4.16
CA GLU A 217 -4.62 -24.16 -3.17
C GLU A 217 -3.46 -25.12 -2.93
N ASP A 218 -2.86 -25.61 -4.02
CA ASP A 218 -1.80 -26.61 -3.94
C ASP A 218 -0.48 -26.04 -3.42
N ASN A 219 -0.12 -24.80 -3.78
CA ASN A 219 1.24 -24.28 -3.60
C ASN A 219 1.40 -23.27 -2.46
N LEU A 220 0.32 -22.70 -1.92
CA LEU A 220 0.41 -21.60 -0.96
C LEU A 220 0.04 -22.01 0.47
N GLU A 221 0.72 -21.36 1.40
CA GLU A 221 0.40 -21.34 2.82
C GLU A 221 0.28 -19.90 3.30
N VAL A 222 -0.56 -19.68 4.30
CA VAL A 222 -0.93 -18.34 4.73
C VAL A 222 -1.04 -18.25 6.24
N ASN A 223 -0.78 -17.06 6.76
CA ASN A 223 -1.08 -16.71 8.14
C ASN A 223 -1.70 -15.30 8.18
N PHE A 224 -2.49 -15.03 9.20
CA PHE A 224 -3.16 -13.76 9.39
C PHE A 224 -3.46 -13.50 10.87
N VAL A 225 -3.52 -12.22 11.23
CA VAL A 225 -3.83 -11.75 12.58
C VAL A 225 -4.90 -10.68 12.48
N ALA A 226 -5.98 -10.86 13.25
CA ALA A 226 -7.00 -9.82 13.43
C ALA A 226 -6.40 -8.65 14.21
N HIS A 227 -6.48 -7.45 13.63
CA HIS A 227 -5.90 -6.24 14.20
C HIS A 227 -6.51 -5.01 13.51
N SER A 228 -6.81 -3.95 14.25
CA SER A 228 -7.39 -2.72 13.71
C SER A 228 -6.39 -1.55 13.66
N ASP A 229 -5.42 -1.55 14.55
CA ASP A 229 -4.63 -0.34 14.83
C ASP A 229 -3.36 -0.33 13.98
N ASN A 230 -2.92 0.86 13.55
CA ASN A 230 -1.64 1.07 12.87
C ASN A 230 -1.34 0.12 11.67
N LEU A 231 -2.38 -0.45 11.04
CA LEU A 231 -2.23 -1.45 9.99
C LEU A 231 -1.35 -0.97 8.84
N GLU A 232 -1.51 0.27 8.40
CA GLU A 232 -0.71 0.82 7.30
C GLU A 232 0.77 0.95 7.63
N GLU A 233 1.10 1.31 8.87
CA GLU A 233 2.49 1.40 9.33
C GLU A 233 3.09 0.00 9.49
N MET A 234 2.34 -0.93 10.08
CA MET A 234 2.74 -2.33 10.19
C MET A 234 3.00 -2.94 8.82
N GLU A 235 2.09 -2.76 7.87
CA GLU A 235 2.24 -3.25 6.49
C GLU A 235 3.51 -2.70 5.85
N ARG A 236 3.72 -1.38 5.95
CA ARG A 236 4.90 -0.70 5.39
C ARG A 236 6.19 -1.24 6.00
N SER A 237 6.26 -1.36 7.32
CA SER A 237 7.45 -1.84 8.04
C SER A 237 7.75 -3.29 7.68
N LEU A 238 6.74 -4.15 7.63
CA LEU A 238 6.91 -5.56 7.25
C LEU A 238 7.30 -5.71 5.78
N ILE A 239 6.71 -4.94 4.87
CA ILE A 239 7.12 -4.94 3.46
C ILE A 239 8.57 -4.48 3.31
N ALA A 240 8.99 -3.42 4.01
CA ALA A 240 10.35 -2.93 3.97
C ALA A 240 11.35 -3.94 4.56
N GLN A 241 10.95 -4.67 5.60
CA GLN A 241 11.78 -5.68 6.25
C GLN A 241 11.92 -6.97 5.42
N TYR A 242 10.80 -7.51 4.93
CA TYR A 242 10.76 -8.83 4.30
C TYR A 242 10.80 -8.78 2.78
N LEU A 243 10.70 -7.59 2.16
CA LEU A 243 10.75 -7.40 0.72
C LEU A 243 9.95 -8.48 -0.05
N PRO A 244 8.63 -8.63 0.16
CA PRO A 244 7.87 -9.71 -0.46
C PRO A 244 7.93 -9.62 -1.99
N LEU A 245 7.90 -10.76 -2.70
CA LEU A 245 8.01 -10.76 -4.17
C LEU A 245 6.98 -9.87 -4.86
N PHE A 246 5.72 -9.91 -4.40
CA PHE A 246 4.57 -9.39 -5.15
C PHE A 246 4.02 -8.06 -4.64
N ASN A 247 4.60 -7.51 -3.57
CA ASN A 247 4.31 -6.13 -3.16
C ASN A 247 5.04 -5.16 -4.11
N LEU A 248 4.28 -4.50 -4.98
CA LEU A 248 4.78 -3.47 -5.90
C LEU A 248 4.80 -2.08 -5.27
N ASP A 249 3.85 -1.82 -4.37
CA ASP A 249 3.78 -0.60 -3.57
C ASP A 249 4.50 -0.82 -2.24
N LYS A 250 5.05 0.27 -1.68
CA LYS A 250 5.81 0.31 -0.40
C LYS A 250 7.09 -0.54 -0.35
N ASN A 251 7.34 -1.40 -1.34
CA ASN A 251 8.52 -2.26 -1.40
C ASN A 251 9.73 -1.53 -2.00
N PRO A 252 10.79 -1.25 -1.22
CA PRO A 252 11.98 -0.56 -1.72
C PRO A 252 12.79 -1.42 -2.71
N ALA A 253 12.57 -2.75 -2.72
CA ALA A 253 13.21 -3.69 -3.63
C ALA A 253 12.17 -4.43 -4.49
N LYS A 254 11.16 -3.69 -4.99
CA LYS A 254 10.18 -4.22 -5.95
C LYS A 254 10.90 -4.74 -7.20
N LEU A 255 10.36 -5.81 -7.79
CA LEU A 255 10.99 -6.49 -8.92
C LEU A 255 10.52 -5.89 -10.26
N ASP A 256 11.47 -5.41 -11.06
CA ASP A 256 11.18 -4.88 -12.41
C ASP A 256 10.53 -5.92 -13.31
N GLU A 257 10.90 -7.18 -13.16
CA GLU A 257 10.27 -8.29 -13.88
C GLU A 257 8.77 -8.37 -13.60
N LEU A 258 8.37 -8.25 -12.33
CA LEU A 258 6.95 -8.26 -11.97
C LEU A 258 6.22 -7.03 -12.54
N VAL A 259 6.85 -5.85 -12.48
CA VAL A 259 6.30 -4.62 -13.08
C VAL A 259 6.07 -4.84 -14.58
N ARG A 260 7.03 -5.45 -15.29
CA ARG A 260 6.93 -5.75 -16.72
C ARG A 260 5.78 -6.71 -17.02
N LEU A 261 5.68 -7.83 -16.30
CA LEU A 261 4.61 -8.81 -16.48
C LEU A 261 3.22 -8.20 -16.22
N ARG A 262 3.11 -7.36 -15.18
CA ARG A 262 1.87 -6.63 -14.88
C ARG A 262 1.49 -5.63 -15.97
N ARG A 263 2.45 -4.86 -16.47
CA ARG A 263 2.24 -3.93 -17.60
C ARG A 263 1.82 -4.65 -18.87
N ARG A 264 2.39 -5.83 -19.14
CA ARG A 264 1.96 -6.67 -20.29
C ARG A 264 0.49 -7.06 -20.17
N CYS A 265 0.05 -7.50 -18.99
CA CYS A 265 -1.36 -7.81 -18.77
C CYS A 265 -2.24 -6.56 -18.92
N GLU A 266 -1.78 -5.41 -18.39
CA GLU A 266 -2.49 -4.13 -18.56
C GLU A 266 -2.62 -3.75 -20.04
N ALA A 267 -1.55 -3.85 -20.83
CA ALA A 267 -1.57 -3.55 -22.28
C ALA A 267 -2.58 -4.45 -23.03
N VAL A 268 -2.48 -5.78 -22.85
CA VAL A 268 -3.44 -6.73 -23.43
C VAL A 268 -4.88 -6.39 -23.04
N ALA A 269 -5.13 -6.13 -21.75
CA ALA A 269 -6.46 -5.77 -21.29
C ALA A 269 -6.97 -4.45 -21.89
N ASN A 270 -6.10 -3.52 -22.25
CA ASN A 270 -6.48 -2.27 -22.90
C ASN A 270 -6.59 -2.39 -24.43
N GLY A 271 -6.04 -3.46 -25.01
CA GLY A 271 -5.95 -3.68 -26.46
C GLY A 271 -4.77 -2.95 -27.10
N ASP A 272 -3.68 -2.78 -26.35
CA ASP A 272 -2.44 -2.09 -26.75
C ASP A 272 -1.32 -3.08 -27.14
#